data_AF-A0A0B2VKL1-F1
#
_entry.id   AF-A0A0B2VKL1-F1
#
_cell.length_a   1.000
_cell.length_b   1.000
_cell.length_c   1.000
_cell.angle_alpha   90.00
_cell.angle_beta   90.00
_cell.angle_gamma   90.00
#
_symmetry.space_group_name_H-M   'P 1'
#
loop_
_entity.id
_entity.type
_entity.pdbx_description
1 polymer ?
#
loop_
_entity_poly.entity_id
_entity_poly.type
_entity_poly.pdbx_seq_one_letter_code
_entity_poly.pdbx_strand_id
1 'polypeptide(L)'
;MTNSLADVFKAFNTERGFSIERTIKLDEHVAALLLFRAASSEIVELELCPGLYKLNQFTAGEEDPSRMHLSCEFIDPDGLYLLDVGSYVYVYVMAAVGQVLVKDLFGVDCFKKIDEQKGLRPFENIFSQRVHDFIRKLSIQRAMLPPVLAISETSTELKKLLSRIYQGSLNANSREVPATFTQRPLPPETASVWQKGISTETM
;
A
#
# COMPACT_ATOMS: atom_id res chain seq x y z
N MET A 1 -5.73 19.25 0.74
CA MET A 1 -6.26 18.82 -0.57
C MET A 1 -7.39 17.84 -0.29
N THR A 2 -8.60 18.16 -0.75
CA THR A 2 -9.79 17.30 -0.60
C THR A 2 -9.76 16.22 -1.67
N ASN A 3 -9.93 14.95 -1.28
CA ASN A 3 -10.10 13.85 -2.23
C ASN A 3 -11.32 14.15 -3.13
N SER A 4 -11.24 13.89 -4.44
CA SER A 4 -12.38 14.07 -5.32
C SER A 4 -13.49 13.11 -4.93
N LEU A 5 -14.76 13.53 -4.99
CA LEU A 5 -15.90 12.64 -4.76
C LEU A 5 -15.84 11.38 -5.64
N ALA A 6 -15.30 11.50 -6.86
CA ALA A 6 -15.10 10.38 -7.76
C ALA A 6 -14.10 9.35 -7.20
N ASP A 7 -13.03 9.80 -6.56
CA ASP A 7 -12.01 8.93 -5.96
C ASP A 7 -12.59 8.18 -4.76
N VAL A 8 -13.40 8.87 -3.94
CA VAL A 8 -14.08 8.27 -2.78
C VAL A 8 -15.11 7.23 -3.21
N PHE A 9 -15.98 7.55 -4.17
CA PHE A 9 -16.97 6.59 -4.69
C PHE A 9 -16.31 5.35 -5.30
N LYS A 10 -15.17 5.52 -5.95
CA LYS A 10 -14.45 4.41 -6.54
C LYS A 10 -13.73 3.54 -5.51
N ALA A 11 -13.10 4.17 -4.52
CA ALA A 11 -12.52 3.47 -3.38
C ALA A 11 -13.59 2.61 -2.68
N PHE A 12 -14.79 3.17 -2.51
CA PHE A 12 -15.93 2.47 -1.91
C PHE A 12 -16.28 1.19 -2.67
N ASN A 13 -16.42 1.26 -4.00
CA ASN A 13 -16.73 0.09 -4.83
C ASN A 13 -15.60 -0.96 -4.89
N THR A 14 -14.37 -0.59 -4.51
CA THR A 14 -13.21 -1.48 -4.50
C THR A 14 -12.95 -2.08 -3.10
N GLU A 15 -13.61 -1.55 -2.07
CA GLU A 15 -13.41 -2.00 -0.69
C GLU A 15 -14.09 -3.35 -0.42
N ARG A 16 -13.57 -4.08 0.58
CA ARG A 16 -14.03 -5.45 0.89
C ARG A 16 -15.51 -5.50 1.29
N GLY A 17 -16.02 -4.41 1.86
CA GLY A 17 -17.43 -4.22 2.23
C GLY A 17 -18.40 -4.22 1.04
N PHE A 18 -17.93 -3.87 -0.16
CA PHE A 18 -18.81 -3.54 -1.28
C PHE A 18 -18.37 -4.15 -2.62
N SER A 19 -17.20 -4.80 -2.67
CA SER A 19 -16.70 -5.49 -3.86
C SER A 19 -17.57 -6.70 -4.22
N ILE A 20 -18.21 -6.67 -5.38
CA ILE A 20 -19.03 -7.77 -5.92
C ILE A 20 -18.17 -8.78 -6.71
N GLU A 21 -17.04 -8.34 -7.27
CA GLU A 21 -16.27 -9.10 -8.27
C GLU A 21 -15.20 -10.03 -7.68
N ARG A 22 -15.07 -10.13 -6.35
CA ARG A 22 -13.98 -10.88 -5.70
C ARG A 22 -14.51 -11.91 -4.72
N THR A 23 -13.88 -13.08 -4.71
CA THR A 23 -14.05 -14.12 -3.68
C THR A 23 -13.41 -13.66 -2.36
N ILE A 24 -14.12 -12.78 -1.64
CA ILE A 24 -13.79 -12.36 -0.28
C ILE A 24 -14.48 -13.33 0.68
N LYS A 25 -13.78 -13.73 1.75
CA LYS A 25 -14.41 -14.57 2.79
C LYS A 25 -15.55 -13.79 3.43
N LEU A 26 -16.68 -14.46 3.69
CA LEU A 26 -17.86 -13.82 4.28
C LEU A 26 -17.52 -13.04 5.57
N ASP A 27 -16.66 -13.59 6.42
CA ASP A 27 -16.24 -12.93 7.66
C ASP A 27 -15.50 -11.61 7.41
N GLU A 28 -14.64 -11.55 6.39
CA GLU A 28 -13.92 -10.33 6.01
C GLU A 28 -14.89 -9.27 5.44
N HIS A 29 -15.92 -9.73 4.72
CA HIS A 29 -16.97 -8.87 4.17
C HIS A 29 -17.83 -8.26 5.29
N VAL A 30 -18.30 -9.09 6.21
CA VAL A 30 -19.09 -8.66 7.38
C VAL A 30 -18.26 -7.76 8.29
N ALA A 31 -16.99 -8.09 8.55
CA ALA A 31 -16.11 -7.26 9.36
C ALA A 31 -15.93 -5.85 8.76
N ALA A 32 -15.74 -5.76 7.43
CA ALA A 32 -15.65 -4.47 6.76
C ALA A 32 -16.97 -3.68 6.86
N LEU A 33 -18.13 -4.31 6.66
CA LEU A 33 -19.42 -3.64 6.81
C LEU A 33 -19.68 -3.16 8.25
N LEU A 34 -19.28 -3.95 9.24
CA LEU A 34 -19.35 -3.55 10.65
C LEU A 34 -18.43 -2.36 10.96
N LEU A 35 -17.24 -2.31 10.37
CA LEU A 35 -16.35 -1.16 10.47
C LEU A 35 -17.01 0.09 9.89
N PHE A 36 -17.53 0.03 8.66
CA PHE A 36 -18.23 1.18 8.04
C PHE A 36 -19.48 1.62 8.81
N ARG A 37 -20.15 0.69 9.51
CA ARG A 37 -21.31 1.00 10.34
C ARG A 37 -20.93 1.73 11.63
N ALA A 38 -19.80 1.38 12.24
CA ALA A 38 -19.48 1.77 13.62
C ALA A 38 -18.35 2.80 13.74
N ALA A 39 -17.47 2.91 12.74
CA ALA A 39 -16.33 3.81 12.76
C ALA A 39 -16.73 5.27 12.50
N SER A 40 -15.89 6.20 12.95
CA SER A 40 -16.08 7.63 12.64
C SER A 40 -15.82 7.91 11.16
N SER A 41 -16.31 9.06 10.69
CA SER A 41 -16.10 9.51 9.30
C SER A 41 -14.63 9.54 8.90
N GLU A 42 -13.75 9.92 9.83
CA GLU A 42 -12.31 10.05 9.59
C GLU A 42 -11.66 8.69 9.37
N ILE A 43 -12.07 7.67 10.15
CA ILE A 43 -11.58 6.31 10.01
C ILE A 43 -12.11 5.69 8.72
N VAL A 44 -13.40 5.91 8.40
CA VAL A 44 -13.99 5.47 7.12
C VAL A 44 -13.27 6.11 5.94
N GLU A 45 -12.98 7.41 6.00
CA GLU A 45 -12.22 8.09 4.95
C GLU A 45 -10.82 7.49 4.79
N LEU A 46 -10.13 7.17 5.88
CA LEU A 46 -8.78 6.58 5.84
C LEU A 46 -8.77 5.12 5.34
N GLU A 47 -9.82 4.35 5.60
CA GLU A 47 -9.98 3.00 5.05
C GLU A 47 -10.24 3.02 3.53
N LEU A 48 -11.00 4.00 3.06
CA LEU A 48 -11.26 4.20 1.62
C LEU A 48 -10.05 4.81 0.90
N CYS A 49 -9.48 5.85 1.49
CA CYS A 49 -8.38 6.61 0.97
C CYS A 49 -7.30 6.68 2.04
N PRO A 50 -6.33 5.77 2.02
CA PRO A 50 -5.17 5.84 2.90
C PRO A 50 -4.36 7.14 2.75
N GLY A 51 -3.73 7.59 3.83
CA GLY A 51 -2.79 8.69 3.82
C GLY A 51 -1.36 8.19 3.64
N LEU A 52 -0.69 8.55 2.54
CA LEU A 52 0.74 8.27 2.36
C LEU A 52 1.55 9.54 2.61
N TYR A 53 2.63 9.44 3.38
CA TYR A 53 3.48 10.57 3.74
C TYR A 53 4.96 10.16 3.62
N LYS A 54 5.80 10.97 2.97
CA LYS A 54 7.25 10.72 2.90
C LYS A 54 7.93 11.28 4.14
N LEU A 55 8.73 10.44 4.80
CA LEU A 55 9.43 10.79 6.03
C LEU A 55 10.90 11.13 5.81
N ASN A 56 11.49 10.93 4.62
CA ASN A 56 12.94 11.07 4.42
C ASN A 56 13.55 12.40 4.89
N GLN A 57 12.82 13.51 4.79
CA GLN A 57 13.31 14.86 5.07
C GLN A 57 12.82 15.41 6.42
N PHE A 58 12.26 14.56 7.29
CA PHE A 58 11.54 15.02 8.47
C PHE A 58 12.45 15.53 9.60
N THR A 59 12.96 16.75 9.46
CA THR A 59 13.96 17.35 10.36
C THR A 59 13.38 18.47 11.24
N ALA A 60 14.16 18.95 12.22
CA ALA A 60 13.72 20.03 13.10
C ALA A 60 13.55 21.35 12.33
N GLY A 61 12.32 21.88 12.34
CA GLY A 61 11.97 23.19 11.77
C GLY A 61 11.23 23.12 10.44
N GLU A 62 11.11 21.95 9.82
CA GLU A 62 10.31 21.76 8.62
C GLU A 62 8.83 21.50 8.93
N GLU A 63 7.97 21.89 7.97
CA GLU A 63 6.54 21.64 8.04
C GLU A 63 6.23 20.13 8.04
N ASP A 64 5.03 19.78 8.53
CA ASP A 64 4.56 18.39 8.47
C ASP A 64 4.52 17.90 7.02
N PRO A 65 4.78 16.60 6.76
CA PRO A 65 4.86 16.11 5.39
C PRO A 65 3.48 16.20 4.76
N SER A 66 3.44 16.68 3.52
CA SER A 66 2.19 16.72 2.77
C SER A 66 1.73 15.32 2.39
N ARG A 67 0.41 15.11 2.41
CA ARG A 67 -0.20 13.86 1.96
C ARG A 67 0.07 13.64 0.47
N MET A 68 0.63 12.49 0.14
CA MET A 68 0.96 12.07 -1.22
C MET A 68 -0.19 11.29 -1.85
N HIS A 69 -0.25 11.33 -3.18
CA HIS A 69 -1.19 10.50 -3.93
C HIS A 69 -0.78 9.03 -3.86
N LEU A 70 -1.76 8.13 -3.78
CA LEU A 70 -1.54 6.69 -3.74
C LEU A 70 -1.30 6.16 -5.16
N SER A 71 -0.16 6.51 -5.74
CA SER A 71 0.34 5.93 -7.00
C SER A 71 1.77 5.43 -6.81
N CYS A 72 2.08 4.29 -7.43
CA CYS A 72 3.40 3.64 -7.32
C CYS A 72 4.52 4.49 -7.93
N GLU A 73 4.17 5.46 -8.78
CA GLU A 73 5.12 6.43 -9.35
C GLU A 73 5.75 7.37 -8.31
N PHE A 74 5.15 7.47 -7.12
CA PHE A 74 5.66 8.31 -6.03
C PHE A 74 6.45 7.52 -4.96
N ILE A 75 6.70 6.23 -5.17
CA ILE A 75 7.52 5.41 -4.27
C ILE A 75 8.94 5.32 -4.84
N ASP A 76 9.82 6.13 -4.28
CA ASP A 76 11.26 6.08 -4.53
C ASP A 76 11.92 4.86 -3.86
N PRO A 77 12.94 4.24 -4.49
CA PRO A 77 13.64 3.06 -3.95
C PRO A 77 14.44 3.33 -2.66
N ASP A 78 14.78 4.59 -2.39
CA ASP A 78 15.44 5.06 -1.16
C ASP A 78 14.46 5.64 -0.13
N GLY A 79 13.16 5.45 -0.36
CA GLY A 79 12.09 6.05 0.42
C GLY A 79 11.83 5.42 1.78
N LEU A 80 11.40 6.26 2.70
CA LEU A 80 10.83 5.91 3.99
C LEU A 80 9.47 6.62 4.10
N TYR A 81 8.41 5.84 4.25
CA TYR A 81 7.04 6.34 4.18
C TYR A 81 6.25 5.97 5.42
N LEU A 82 5.25 6.79 5.70
CA LEU A 82 4.17 6.47 6.63
C LEU A 82 2.90 6.26 5.82
N LEU A 83 2.31 5.08 5.94
CA LEU A 83 1.03 4.74 5.36
C LEU A 83 0.00 4.63 6.48
N ASP A 84 -0.94 5.54 6.46
CA ASP A 84 -2.05 5.63 7.38
C ASP A 84 -3.31 5.04 6.75
N VAL A 85 -3.82 3.93 7.30
CA VAL A 85 -5.04 3.27 6.82
C VAL A 85 -6.19 3.37 7.82
N GLY A 86 -6.12 4.32 8.77
CA GLY A 86 -7.15 4.51 9.79
C GLY A 86 -6.95 3.57 10.97
N SER A 87 -7.22 2.27 10.74
CA SER A 87 -7.14 1.23 11.78
C SER A 87 -5.72 0.86 12.19
N TYR A 88 -4.76 1.04 11.27
CA TYR A 88 -3.34 0.77 11.45
C TYR A 88 -2.53 1.92 10.85
N VAL A 89 -1.30 2.08 11.35
CA VAL A 89 -0.28 2.92 10.69
C VAL A 89 0.92 2.04 10.39
N TYR A 90 1.38 2.08 9.14
CA TYR A 90 2.53 1.34 8.68
C TYR A 90 3.68 2.31 8.40
N VAL A 91 4.85 2.01 8.95
CA VAL A 91 6.10 2.64 8.52
C VAL A 91 6.69 1.75 7.44
N TYR A 92 6.57 2.19 6.20
CA TYR A 92 7.02 1.46 5.03
C TYR A 92 8.44 1.87 4.65
N VAL A 93 9.33 0.88 4.61
CA VAL A 93 10.77 1.08 4.41
C VAL A 93 11.19 0.41 3.11
N MET A 94 11.82 1.18 2.21
CA MET A 94 12.35 0.66 0.95
C MET A 94 13.76 0.09 1.13
N ALA A 95 14.16 -0.85 0.27
CA ALA A 95 15.42 -1.57 0.45
C ALA A 95 16.68 -0.69 0.32
N ALA A 96 16.62 0.40 -0.45
CA ALA A 96 17.75 1.31 -0.65
C ALA A 96 17.73 2.54 0.29
N VAL A 97 16.92 2.52 1.35
CA VAL A 97 16.84 3.62 2.32
C VAL A 97 18.21 3.88 2.98
N GLY A 98 18.48 5.15 3.27
CA GLY A 98 19.69 5.56 3.97
C GLY A 98 19.81 4.91 5.35
N GLN A 99 20.97 4.31 5.64
CA GLN A 99 21.24 3.63 6.92
C GLN A 99 21.11 4.55 8.14
N VAL A 100 21.37 5.85 7.96
CA VAL A 100 21.20 6.87 9.01
C VAL A 100 19.73 6.93 9.45
N LEU A 101 18.78 7.01 8.51
CA LEU A 101 17.35 7.04 8.82
C LEU A 101 16.87 5.75 9.49
N VAL A 102 17.39 4.59 9.04
CA VAL A 102 17.05 3.29 9.64
C VAL A 102 17.54 3.21 11.08
N LYS A 103 18.77 3.65 11.33
CA LYS A 103 19.35 3.68 12.66
C LYS A 103 18.60 4.65 13.57
N ASP A 104 18.27 5.83 13.08
CA ASP A 104 17.59 6.86 13.87
C ASP A 104 16.14 6.46 14.21
N LEU A 105 15.44 5.77 13.31
CA LEU A 105 14.03 5.41 13.53
C LEU A 105 13.82 4.04 14.18
N PHE A 106 14.66 3.05 13.87
CA PHE A 106 14.50 1.66 14.34
C PHE A 106 15.61 1.23 15.32
N GLY A 107 16.69 2.00 15.46
CA GLY A 107 17.83 1.65 16.31
C GLY A 107 18.67 0.49 15.78
N VAL A 108 18.58 0.17 14.47
CA VAL A 108 19.30 -0.95 13.85
C VAL A 108 20.25 -0.46 12.76
N ASP A 109 21.35 -1.18 12.56
CA ASP A 109 22.42 -0.75 11.63
C ASP A 109 22.06 -0.92 10.16
N CYS A 110 21.10 -1.79 9.84
CA CYS A 110 20.75 -2.07 8.45
C CYS A 110 19.28 -2.51 8.30
N PHE A 111 18.74 -2.25 7.11
CA PHE A 111 17.39 -2.59 6.70
C PHE A 111 16.98 -4.03 7.04
N LYS A 112 17.88 -5.00 6.83
CA LYS A 112 17.60 -6.43 7.06
C LYS A 112 17.36 -6.80 8.53
N LYS A 113 17.76 -5.95 9.47
CA LYS A 113 17.58 -6.16 10.91
C LYS A 113 16.29 -5.52 11.44
N ILE A 114 15.48 -4.89 10.58
CA ILE A 114 14.20 -4.32 11.00
C ILE A 114 13.27 -5.47 11.39
N ASP A 115 12.78 -5.41 12.62
CA ASP A 115 11.83 -6.37 13.16
C ASP A 115 10.40 -5.86 12.95
N GLU A 116 9.68 -6.44 11.99
CA GLU A 116 8.31 -6.06 11.65
C GLU A 116 7.30 -6.36 12.76
N GLN A 117 7.62 -7.28 13.69
CA GLN A 117 6.77 -7.62 14.82
C GLN A 117 6.93 -6.66 15.99
N LYS A 118 8.01 -5.87 15.99
CA LYS A 118 8.31 -4.92 17.04
C LYS A 118 7.67 -3.57 16.70
N GLY A 119 6.75 -3.13 17.55
CA GLY A 119 6.17 -1.79 17.43
C GLY A 119 7.22 -0.69 17.45
N LEU A 120 6.93 0.42 16.78
CA LEU A 120 7.83 1.56 16.68
C LEU A 120 8.06 2.21 18.05
N ARG A 121 9.30 2.30 18.50
CA ARG A 121 9.67 2.97 19.76
C ARG A 121 10.32 4.32 19.49
N PRO A 122 10.12 5.32 20.35
CA PRO A 122 10.81 6.58 20.24
C PRO A 122 12.29 6.42 20.65
N PHE A 123 13.18 7.02 19.86
CA PHE A 123 14.60 7.12 20.15
C PHE A 123 14.99 8.56 20.47
N GLU A 124 16.11 8.74 21.17
CA GLU A 124 16.65 10.06 21.53
C GLU A 124 17.37 10.73 20.35
N ASN A 125 16.60 10.99 19.28
CA ASN A 125 17.05 11.81 18.16
C ASN A 125 15.88 12.62 17.60
N ILE A 126 16.23 13.73 16.94
CA ILE A 126 15.27 14.70 16.41
C ILE A 126 14.31 14.04 15.42
N PHE A 127 14.83 13.18 14.54
CA PHE A 127 14.06 12.51 13.49
C PHE A 127 12.95 11.62 14.08
N SER A 128 13.32 10.72 14.98
CA SER A 128 12.41 9.80 15.67
C SER A 128 11.35 10.58 16.44
N GLN A 129 11.75 11.55 17.27
CA GLN A 129 10.81 12.38 18.03
C GLN A 129 9.78 13.06 17.11
N ARG A 130 10.24 13.63 15.99
CA ARG A 130 9.35 14.30 15.03
C ARG A 130 8.37 13.33 14.38
N VAL A 131 8.83 12.15 13.96
CA VAL A 131 7.96 11.10 13.40
C VAL A 131 6.89 10.68 14.42
N HIS A 132 7.28 10.48 15.69
CA HIS A 132 6.34 10.13 16.76
C HIS A 132 5.34 11.25 17.06
N ASP A 133 5.77 12.52 17.03
CA ASP A 133 4.88 13.68 17.18
C ASP A 133 3.88 13.81 16.03
N PHE A 134 4.32 13.51 14.81
CA PHE A 134 3.44 13.49 13.65
C PHE A 134 2.41 12.35 13.73
N ILE A 135 2.83 11.14 14.09
CA ILE A 135 1.91 10.02 14.36
C ILE A 135 0.90 10.41 15.44
N ARG A 136 1.36 11.05 16.53
CA ARG A 136 0.48 11.55 17.61
C ARG A 136 -0.52 12.57 17.09
N LYS A 137 -0.09 13.52 16.25
CA LYS A 137 -0.97 14.50 15.62
C LYS A 137 -2.05 13.83 14.78
N LEU A 138 -1.68 12.87 13.92
CA LEU A 138 -2.64 12.10 13.12
C LEU A 138 -3.60 11.28 14.01
N SER A 139 -3.12 10.78 15.15
CA SER A 139 -3.93 10.02 16.11
C SER A 139 -4.97 10.90 16.81
N ILE A 140 -4.59 12.13 17.16
CA ILE A 140 -5.51 13.12 17.75
C ILE A 140 -6.60 13.50 16.74
N GLN A 141 -6.23 13.73 15.47
CA GLN A 141 -7.17 14.12 14.42
C GLN A 141 -8.28 13.08 14.19
N ARG A 142 -7.96 11.78 14.28
CA ARG A 142 -8.92 10.69 14.11
C ARG A 142 -9.56 10.19 15.42
N ALA A 143 -9.21 10.79 16.56
CA ALA A 143 -9.61 10.36 17.91
C ALA A 143 -9.32 8.87 18.22
N MET A 144 -8.28 8.29 17.64
CA MET A 144 -7.88 6.89 17.82
C MET A 144 -6.35 6.77 17.76
N LEU A 145 -5.79 5.91 18.62
CA LEU A 145 -4.36 5.56 18.62
C LEU A 145 -4.17 4.23 17.88
N PRO A 146 -3.86 4.25 16.57
CA PRO A 146 -3.64 3.03 15.82
C PRO A 146 -2.31 2.37 16.23
N PRO A 147 -2.23 1.03 16.21
CA PRO A 147 -0.95 0.34 16.28
C PRO A 147 -0.04 0.75 15.11
N VAL A 148 1.24 0.98 15.42
CA VAL A 148 2.27 1.37 14.45
C VAL A 148 3.20 0.19 14.19
N LEU A 149 3.24 -0.27 12.93
CA LEU A 149 4.02 -1.44 12.51
C LEU A 149 5.06 -1.06 11.47
N ALA A 150 6.27 -1.58 11.61
CA ALA A 150 7.31 -1.45 10.60
C ALA A 150 7.12 -2.51 9.52
N ILE A 151 7.24 -2.15 8.25
CA ILE A 151 7.13 -3.09 7.15
C ILE A 151 8.21 -2.83 6.11
N SER A 152 8.86 -3.90 5.67
CA SER A 152 9.86 -3.88 4.61
C SER A 152 9.25 -3.96 3.21
N GLU A 153 9.98 -3.49 2.20
CA GLU A 153 9.67 -3.69 0.77
C GLU A 153 9.41 -5.16 0.39
N THR A 154 9.95 -6.13 1.13
CA THR A 154 9.74 -7.55 0.83
C THR A 154 8.41 -8.11 1.33
N SER A 155 7.66 -7.36 2.15
CA SER A 155 6.43 -7.86 2.75
C SER A 155 5.30 -8.06 1.73
N THR A 156 4.85 -9.31 1.62
CA THR A 156 3.78 -9.70 0.70
C THR A 156 2.44 -9.07 1.05
N GLU A 157 2.15 -8.88 2.34
CA GLU A 157 0.85 -8.37 2.81
C GLU A 157 0.67 -6.90 2.45
N LEU A 158 1.72 -6.09 2.60
CA LEU A 158 1.66 -4.69 2.18
C LEU A 158 1.66 -4.57 0.65
N LYS A 159 2.36 -5.45 -0.10
CA LYS A 159 2.22 -5.48 -1.57
C LYS A 159 0.80 -5.78 -2.02
N LYS A 160 0.09 -6.70 -1.34
CA LYS A 160 -1.32 -6.96 -1.59
C LYS A 160 -2.20 -5.77 -1.23
N LEU A 161 -1.91 -5.09 -0.12
CA LEU A 161 -2.64 -3.89 0.29
C LEU A 161 -2.43 -2.74 -0.70
N LEU A 162 -1.18 -2.46 -1.05
CA LEU A 162 -0.81 -1.44 -2.01
C LEU A 162 -1.35 -1.77 -3.41
N SER A 163 -1.26 -3.02 -3.87
CA SER A 163 -1.84 -3.41 -5.16
C SER A 163 -3.36 -3.26 -5.18
N ARG A 164 -4.05 -3.52 -4.05
CA ARG A 164 -5.49 -3.26 -3.89
C ARG A 164 -5.80 -1.77 -4.06
N ILE A 165 -5.05 -0.93 -3.34
CA ILE A 165 -5.16 0.53 -3.41
C ILE A 165 -4.87 1.02 -4.84
N TYR A 166 -3.82 0.50 -5.47
CA TYR A 166 -3.39 0.89 -6.81
C TYR A 166 -4.34 0.42 -7.92
N GLN A 167 -4.90 -0.79 -7.87
CA GLN A 167 -5.96 -1.19 -8.81
C GLN A 167 -7.22 -0.33 -8.62
N GLY A 168 -7.54 -0.02 -7.35
CA GLY A 168 -8.51 0.98 -6.96
C GLY A 168 -8.21 2.39 -7.47
N SER A 169 -7.01 2.66 -7.97
CA SER A 169 -6.61 3.93 -8.63
C SER A 169 -6.51 3.78 -10.17
N LEU A 170 -5.85 2.75 -10.70
CA LEU A 170 -5.73 2.44 -12.14
C LEU A 170 -7.07 2.32 -12.87
N ASN A 171 -8.07 1.68 -12.28
CA ASN A 171 -9.42 1.61 -12.87
C ASN A 171 -10.11 3.00 -12.99
N ALA A 172 -9.47 4.11 -12.55
CA ALA A 172 -10.04 5.47 -12.45
C ALA A 172 -9.59 6.29 -13.65
N ASN A 173 -8.38 6.01 -14.14
CA ASN A 173 -7.85 6.60 -15.35
C ASN A 173 -8.35 5.91 -16.62
N SER A 174 -9.12 4.83 -16.49
CA SER A 174 -9.88 4.23 -17.59
C SER A 174 -11.15 5.06 -17.88
N ARG A 175 -10.99 6.31 -18.30
CA ARG A 175 -11.98 6.95 -19.17
C ARG A 175 -11.91 6.25 -20.53
N GLU A 176 -13.05 5.71 -20.95
CA GLU A 176 -13.39 5.20 -22.29
C GLU A 176 -12.19 4.86 -23.21
N VAL A 177 -11.85 3.58 -23.27
CA VAL A 177 -11.31 3.03 -24.52
C VAL A 177 -12.50 2.41 -25.26
N PRO A 178 -12.84 2.86 -26.48
CA PRO A 178 -13.90 2.21 -27.25
C PRO A 178 -13.59 0.74 -27.42
N ALA A 179 -14.63 -0.08 -27.46
CA ALA A 179 -14.55 -1.50 -27.75
C ALA A 179 -13.87 -1.75 -29.11
N THR A 180 -12.55 -1.90 -29.10
CA THR A 180 -11.78 -2.41 -30.24
C THR A 180 -10.65 -3.30 -29.74
N PHE A 181 -10.99 -4.31 -28.95
CA PHE A 181 -10.16 -5.52 -28.87
C PHE A 181 -10.66 -6.49 -29.95
N THR A 182 -10.44 -6.13 -31.21
CA THR A 182 -10.50 -7.10 -32.30
C THR A 182 -9.29 -8.01 -32.11
N GLN A 183 -9.57 -9.31 -31.93
CA GLN A 183 -8.60 -10.40 -31.98
C GLN A 183 -7.59 -10.16 -33.09
N ARG A 184 -6.29 -10.08 -32.76
CA ARG A 184 -5.24 -10.33 -33.75
C ARG A 184 -4.92 -11.82 -33.74
N PRO A 185 -4.89 -12.50 -34.90
CA PRO A 185 -4.45 -13.88 -34.97
C PRO A 185 -2.93 -13.96 -34.76
N LEU A 186 -2.49 -15.06 -34.12
CA LEU A 186 -1.08 -15.39 -33.95
C LEU A 186 -0.40 -15.59 -35.32
N PRO A 187 0.88 -15.17 -35.49
CA PRO A 187 1.62 -15.38 -36.73
C PRO A 187 1.98 -16.87 -36.92
N PRO A 188 1.98 -17.38 -38.17
CA PRO A 188 2.21 -18.79 -38.45
C PRO A 188 3.69 -19.06 -38.68
N GLU A 189 4.50 -19.14 -37.63
CA GLU A 189 5.86 -19.67 -37.79
C GLU A 189 6.46 -20.04 -36.43
N THR A 190 6.22 -21.28 -36.00
CA THR A 190 7.10 -22.11 -35.13
C THR A 190 6.50 -23.50 -34.89
N ALA A 191 5.75 -24.04 -35.86
CA ALA A 191 5.32 -25.44 -35.86
C ALA A 191 6.28 -26.26 -36.74
N SER A 192 7.57 -26.34 -36.37
CA SER A 192 8.54 -27.24 -37.01
C SER A 192 9.81 -27.41 -36.17
N VAL A 193 9.67 -27.76 -34.89
CA VAL A 193 10.71 -28.46 -34.12
C VAL A 193 9.93 -29.31 -33.11
N TRP A 194 10.32 -30.58 -32.91
CA TRP A 194 9.63 -31.61 -32.09
C TRP A 194 8.60 -32.51 -32.81
N GLN A 195 8.90 -32.92 -34.05
CA GLN A 195 8.58 -34.28 -34.50
C GLN A 195 9.84 -34.94 -35.05
N LYS A 196 10.59 -35.62 -34.17
CA LYS A 196 11.54 -36.69 -34.55
C LYS A 196 11.80 -37.59 -33.34
N GLY A 197 11.50 -38.88 -33.51
CA GLY A 197 11.69 -39.96 -32.53
C GLY A 197 10.50 -40.07 -31.59
N ILE A 198 9.67 -41.12 -31.58
CA ILE A 198 10.02 -42.55 -31.69
C ILE A 198 8.84 -43.27 -32.37
N SER A 199 9.13 -44.02 -33.43
CA SER A 199 8.26 -45.09 -33.94
C SER A 199 8.85 -46.45 -33.55
N THR A 200 7.98 -47.45 -33.50
CA THR A 200 8.22 -48.92 -33.41
C THR A 200 8.53 -49.43 -31.99
N GLU A 201 7.96 -50.53 -31.47
CA GLU A 201 7.45 -51.79 -32.06
C GLU A 201 6.20 -52.28 -31.27
N THR A 202 5.09 -52.71 -31.90
CA THR A 202 4.75 -54.07 -32.39
C THR A 202 4.78 -55.18 -31.33
N MET A 203 3.62 -55.61 -30.82
CA MET A 203 2.93 -56.87 -31.20
C MET A 203 1.58 -57.00 -30.48
#